data_AF-A0A645HFI6-F1
#
_entry.id   AF-A0A645HFI6-F1
#
_cell.length_a   1.000
_cell.length_b   1.000
_cell.length_c   1.000
_cell.angle_alpha   90.00
_cell.angle_beta   90.00
_cell.angle_gamma   90.00
#
_symmetry.space_group_name_H-M   'P 1'
#
loop_
_entity.id
_entity.type
_entity.pdbx_description
1 polymer ?
#
loop_
_entity_poly.entity_id
_entity_poly.type
_entity_poly.pdbx_seq_one_letter_code
_entity_poly.pdbx_strand_id
1 'polypeptide(L)'
;MDRGNQYDELDIPISNESTSDEVYIDLWEKYSKYTREQLLNEIKPELPSSHLSLSIEIQKEILQFYVRPEIYKAQLSEILDLKYNVVNIKMAGAFPKCPLIVLVEDPQYSVSEMVAEGIPKVEAVKIERLSQNLSHGLKELSDKCDFRIVKDSNHCINETRPDEVIKAIKELVYM
;
A
#
# COMPACT_ATOMS: atom_id res chain seq x y z
N MET A 1 -5.67 -12.15 -14.79
CA MET A 1 -5.47 -12.76 -13.46
C MET A 1 -6.58 -12.27 -12.57
N ASP A 2 -7.37 -13.15 -11.98
CA ASP A 2 -8.46 -12.75 -11.09
C ASP A 2 -7.88 -12.50 -9.70
N ARG A 3 -7.57 -11.24 -9.35
CA ARG A 3 -7.19 -10.86 -7.97
C ARG A 3 -8.33 -11.08 -6.95
N GLY A 4 -9.51 -11.53 -7.41
CA GLY A 4 -10.71 -11.68 -6.60
C GLY A 4 -10.45 -12.51 -5.34
N ASN A 5 -10.63 -11.87 -4.19
CA ASN A 5 -10.64 -12.43 -2.84
C ASN A 5 -9.44 -13.33 -2.45
N GLN A 6 -8.35 -13.35 -3.22
CA GLN A 6 -7.24 -14.27 -2.94
C GLN A 6 -6.55 -14.00 -1.60
N TYR A 7 -6.56 -12.75 -1.15
CA TYR A 7 -6.11 -12.38 0.20
C TYR A 7 -7.12 -12.84 1.27
N ASP A 8 -8.43 -12.65 1.03
CA ASP A 8 -9.51 -13.11 1.92
C ASP A 8 -9.49 -14.64 2.12
N GLU A 9 -8.99 -15.39 1.13
CA GLU A 9 -8.84 -16.85 1.16
C GLU A 9 -7.55 -17.32 1.83
N LEU A 10 -6.62 -16.43 2.20
CA LEU A 10 -5.41 -16.82 2.92
C LEU A 10 -5.76 -17.26 4.34
N ASP A 11 -5.23 -18.43 4.72
CA ASP A 11 -5.24 -18.92 6.10
C ASP A 11 -4.18 -18.16 6.93
N ILE A 12 -4.57 -16.97 7.40
CA ILE A 12 -3.77 -16.04 8.23
C ILE A 12 -4.62 -15.49 9.39
N PRO A 13 -5.11 -16.37 10.30
CA PRO A 13 -6.11 -16.01 11.30
C PRO A 13 -5.66 -14.87 12.24
N ILE A 14 -4.37 -14.76 12.56
CA ILE A 14 -3.89 -13.72 13.48
C ILE A 14 -3.90 -12.34 12.78
N SER A 15 -3.40 -12.25 11.56
CA SER A 15 -3.49 -11.03 10.74
C SER A 15 -4.95 -10.64 10.47
N ASN A 16 -5.83 -11.59 10.16
CA ASN A 16 -7.24 -11.31 9.85
C ASN A 16 -8.00 -10.64 10.99
N GLU A 17 -7.59 -10.81 12.25
CA GLU A 17 -8.22 -10.14 13.39
C GLU A 17 -7.88 -8.65 13.51
N SER A 18 -6.80 -8.18 12.85
CA SER A 18 -6.25 -6.84 13.06
C SER A 18 -5.99 -6.04 11.79
N THR A 19 -5.88 -6.70 10.63
CA THR A 19 -5.48 -6.07 9.37
C THR A 19 -6.37 -6.46 8.18
N SER A 20 -7.60 -6.93 8.43
CA SER A 20 -8.55 -7.21 7.34
C SER A 20 -9.22 -5.94 6.83
N ASP A 21 -9.78 -6.01 5.62
CA ASP A 21 -10.55 -4.91 5.04
C ASP A 21 -11.71 -4.50 5.95
N GLU A 22 -12.41 -5.45 6.58
CA GLU A 22 -13.51 -5.19 7.52
C GLU A 22 -13.05 -4.37 8.73
N VAL A 23 -11.88 -4.70 9.30
CA VAL A 23 -11.30 -3.96 10.42
C VAL A 23 -11.03 -2.51 10.02
N TYR A 24 -10.46 -2.28 8.83
CA TYR A 24 -10.20 -0.93 8.34
C TYR A 24 -11.48 -0.18 7.98
N ILE A 25 -12.48 -0.84 7.40
CA ILE A 25 -13.79 -0.25 7.09
C ILE A 25 -14.45 0.25 8.38
N ASP A 26 -14.54 -0.58 9.42
CA ASP A 26 -15.13 -0.19 10.70
C ASP A 26 -14.37 0.99 11.34
N LEU A 27 -13.03 0.96 11.27
CA LEU A 27 -12.17 2.02 11.79
C LEU A 27 -12.40 3.34 11.05
N TRP A 28 -12.44 3.32 9.73
CA TRP A 28 -12.62 4.52 8.90
C TRP A 28 -14.06 5.03 8.94
N GLU A 29 -15.05 4.15 9.08
CA GLU A 29 -16.44 4.55 9.38
C GLU A 29 -16.55 5.31 10.70
N LYS A 30 -15.83 4.88 11.73
CA LYS A 30 -15.75 5.57 13.01
C LYS A 30 -15.04 6.91 12.85
N TYR A 31 -13.84 6.91 12.28
CA TYR A 31 -12.97 8.10 12.19
C TYR A 31 -13.49 9.18 11.25
N SER A 32 -14.20 8.80 10.19
CA SER A 32 -14.85 9.74 9.27
C SER A 32 -15.94 10.59 9.93
N LYS A 33 -16.49 10.13 11.06
CA LYS A 33 -17.53 10.82 11.85
C LYS A 33 -16.97 11.62 13.03
N TYR A 34 -15.67 11.49 13.32
CA TYR A 34 -15.03 12.16 14.45
C TYR A 34 -14.71 13.62 14.14
N THR A 35 -14.58 14.42 15.19
CA THR A 35 -13.94 15.74 15.10
C THR A 35 -12.42 15.59 15.12
N ARG A 36 -11.70 16.64 14.71
CA ARG A 36 -10.23 16.67 14.79
C ARG A 36 -9.69 16.39 16.19
N GLU A 37 -10.38 16.89 17.23
CA GLU A 37 -9.99 16.68 18.63
C GLU A 37 -10.17 15.23 19.05
N GLN A 38 -11.28 14.60 18.66
CA GLN A 38 -11.51 13.18 18.91
C GLN A 38 -10.45 12.31 18.21
N LEU A 39 -10.13 12.62 16.96
CA LEU A 39 -9.06 11.94 16.21
C LEU A 39 -7.69 12.13 16.87
N LEU A 40 -7.37 13.33 17.34
CA LEU A 40 -6.11 13.60 18.03
C LEU A 40 -5.96 12.74 19.29
N ASN A 41 -7.03 12.61 20.08
CA ASN A 41 -7.04 11.83 21.32
C ASN A 41 -6.97 10.32 21.07
N GLU A 42 -7.59 9.85 19.99
CA GLU A 42 -7.66 8.44 19.63
C GLU A 42 -6.38 7.96 18.93
N ILE A 43 -5.98 8.65 17.85
CA ILE A 43 -4.89 8.23 16.97
C ILE A 43 -3.54 8.56 17.58
N LYS A 44 -3.44 9.72 18.24
CA LYS A 44 -2.19 10.26 18.79
C LYS A 44 -1.05 10.18 17.76
N PRO A 45 -1.18 10.89 16.63
CA PRO A 45 -0.20 10.79 15.56
C PRO A 45 1.19 11.17 16.05
N GLU A 46 2.17 10.36 15.67
CA GLU A 46 3.58 10.56 15.98
C GLU A 46 4.39 10.64 14.68
N LEU A 47 5.50 11.38 14.73
CA LEU A 47 6.41 11.44 13.59
C LEU A 47 7.41 10.29 13.70
N PRO A 48 7.61 9.50 12.63
CA PRO A 48 8.71 8.56 12.59
C PRO A 48 10.04 9.31 12.63
N SER A 49 11.10 8.64 13.10
CA SER A 49 12.42 9.25 13.28
C SER A 49 12.98 9.84 11.97
N SER A 50 12.65 9.24 10.83
CA SER A 50 13.00 9.72 9.49
C SER A 50 12.42 11.10 9.16
N HIS A 51 11.29 11.47 9.76
CA HIS A 51 10.61 12.75 9.50
C HIS A 51 11.10 13.89 10.41
N LEU A 52 11.89 13.58 11.44
CA LEU A 52 12.42 14.59 12.36
C LEU A 52 13.44 15.53 11.69
N SER A 53 14.04 15.13 10.57
CA SER A 53 14.93 15.98 9.78
C SER A 53 14.20 16.95 8.84
N LEU A 54 12.87 16.83 8.69
CA LEU A 54 12.06 17.72 7.87
C LEU A 54 11.87 19.08 8.54
N SER A 55 11.44 20.11 7.79
CA SER A 55 11.15 21.41 8.40
C SER A 55 9.98 21.32 9.39
N ILE A 56 9.95 22.23 10.36
CA ILE A 56 8.91 22.26 11.41
C ILE A 56 7.51 22.43 10.79
N GLU A 57 7.41 23.17 9.68
CA GLU A 57 6.16 23.37 8.95
C GLU A 57 5.66 22.05 8.34
N ILE A 58 6.55 21.27 7.73
CA ILE A 58 6.22 19.97 7.13
C ILE A 58 5.84 18.97 8.23
N GLN A 59 6.60 18.92 9.32
CA GLN A 59 6.31 18.08 10.48
C GLN A 59 4.90 18.36 11.03
N LYS A 60 4.53 19.64 11.18
CA LYS A 60 3.19 20.04 11.62
C LYS A 60 2.10 19.62 10.63
N GLU A 61 2.34 19.78 9.33
CA GLU A 61 1.35 19.39 8.31
C GLU A 61 1.10 17.88 8.32
N ILE A 62 2.16 17.06 8.43
CA ILE A 62 2.04 15.59 8.53
C ILE A 62 1.19 15.20 9.75
N LEU A 63 1.49 15.74 10.94
CA LEU A 63 0.70 15.47 12.15
C LEU A 63 -0.75 15.93 12.01
N GLN A 64 -0.98 17.07 11.35
CA GLN A 64 -2.31 17.59 11.11
C GLN A 64 -3.10 16.80 10.06
N PHE A 65 -2.42 16.10 9.16
CA PHE A 65 -3.05 15.32 8.10
C PHE A 65 -3.84 14.14 8.67
N TYR A 66 -3.24 13.37 9.59
CA TYR A 66 -3.87 12.20 10.22
C TYR A 66 -5.09 12.55 11.09
N VAL A 67 -5.29 13.81 11.47
CA VAL A 67 -6.45 14.23 12.27
C VAL A 67 -7.53 14.94 11.44
N ARG A 68 -7.54 14.73 10.12
CA ARG A 68 -8.59 15.21 9.21
C ARG A 68 -9.62 14.11 8.98
N PRO A 69 -10.89 14.27 9.42
CA PRO A 69 -11.93 13.28 9.16
C PRO A 69 -12.13 12.98 7.67
N GLU A 70 -11.79 13.94 6.80
CA GLU A 70 -11.92 13.84 5.36
C GLU A 70 -11.04 12.75 4.74
N ILE A 71 -9.84 12.47 5.29
CA ILE A 71 -8.99 11.39 4.76
C ILE A 71 -9.68 10.04 4.98
N TYR A 72 -10.29 9.84 6.15
CA TYR A 72 -10.99 8.59 6.46
C TYR A 72 -12.25 8.42 5.63
N LYS A 73 -12.93 9.51 5.27
CA LYS A 73 -14.03 9.46 4.29
C LYS A 73 -13.54 9.00 2.91
N ALA A 74 -12.41 9.53 2.46
CA ALA A 74 -11.82 9.16 1.18
C ALA A 74 -11.37 7.69 1.18
N GLN A 75 -10.60 7.27 2.18
CA GLN A 75 -10.14 5.88 2.34
C GLN A 75 -11.31 4.89 2.40
N LEU A 76 -12.35 5.21 3.18
CA LEU A 76 -13.57 4.39 3.24
C LEU A 76 -14.26 4.28 1.87
N SER A 77 -14.38 5.38 1.12
CA SER A 77 -14.94 5.32 -0.24
C SER A 77 -14.08 4.45 -1.16
N GLU A 78 -12.76 4.61 -1.12
CA GLU A 78 -11.83 3.87 -1.98
C GLU A 78 -11.89 2.36 -1.75
N ILE A 79 -11.92 1.91 -0.49
CA ILE A 79 -11.97 0.48 -0.16
C ILE A 79 -13.32 -0.15 -0.51
N LEU A 80 -14.42 0.55 -0.26
CA LEU A 80 -15.77 0.07 -0.61
C LEU A 80 -15.95 -0.06 -2.13
N ASP A 81 -15.37 0.88 -2.90
CA ASP A 81 -15.45 0.86 -4.36
C ASP A 81 -14.43 -0.07 -5.02
N LEU A 82 -13.41 -0.54 -4.30
CA LEU A 82 -12.29 -1.31 -4.86
C LEU A 82 -12.75 -2.52 -5.67
N LYS A 83 -13.68 -3.31 -5.12
CA LYS A 83 -14.20 -4.53 -5.79
C LYS A 83 -14.92 -4.18 -7.10
N TYR A 84 -15.70 -3.10 -7.11
CA TYR A 84 -16.37 -2.61 -8.31
C TYR A 84 -15.38 -2.04 -9.34
N ASN A 85 -14.37 -1.30 -8.88
CA ASN A 85 -13.34 -0.71 -9.73
C ASN A 85 -12.52 -1.79 -10.45
N VAL A 86 -12.16 -2.88 -9.78
CA VAL A 86 -11.46 -4.01 -10.42
C VAL A 86 -12.30 -4.64 -11.55
N VAL A 87 -13.61 -4.81 -11.35
CA VAL A 87 -14.51 -5.31 -12.41
C VAL A 87 -14.55 -4.34 -13.58
N ASN A 88 -14.73 -3.04 -13.30
CA ASN A 88 -14.78 -2.00 -14.33
C ASN A 88 -13.48 -1.92 -15.15
N ILE A 89 -12.32 -2.01 -14.50
CA ILE A 89 -11.00 -2.01 -15.16
C ILE A 89 -10.87 -3.22 -16.09
N LYS A 90 -11.30 -4.41 -15.67
CA LYS A 90 -11.29 -5.61 -16.53
C LYS A 90 -12.20 -5.45 -17.76
N MET A 91 -13.29 -4.68 -17.64
CA MET A 91 -14.21 -4.38 -18.74
C MET A 91 -13.72 -3.25 -19.66
N ALA A 92 -12.74 -2.45 -19.23
CA ALA A 92 -12.21 -1.32 -19.99
C ALA A 92 -11.37 -1.72 -21.23
N GLY A 93 -11.13 -3.02 -21.42
CA GLY A 93 -10.39 -3.58 -22.55
C GLY A 93 -8.93 -3.91 -22.20
N ALA A 94 -8.14 -4.16 -23.23
CA ALA A 94 -6.73 -4.52 -23.05
C ALA A 94 -5.90 -3.30 -22.61
N PHE A 95 -4.90 -3.53 -21.77
CA PHE A 95 -3.90 -2.52 -21.42
C PHE A 95 -3.17 -2.04 -22.69
N PRO A 96 -2.89 -0.73 -22.84
CA PRO A 96 -2.24 -0.20 -24.04
C PRO A 96 -0.82 -0.74 -24.21
N LYS A 97 -0.38 -0.88 -25.46
CA LYS A 97 1.00 -1.29 -25.80
C LYS A 97 1.98 -0.14 -25.60
N CYS A 98 2.35 0.13 -24.36
CA CYS A 98 3.35 1.15 -23.99
C CYS A 98 4.52 0.54 -23.21
N PRO A 99 5.70 1.20 -23.19
CA PRO A 99 6.74 0.88 -22.21
C PRO A 99 6.17 0.93 -20.79
N LEU A 100 6.46 -0.08 -20.00
CA LEU A 100 5.97 -0.23 -18.63
C LEU A 100 7.13 -0.64 -17.74
N ILE A 101 7.36 0.09 -16.65
CA ILE A 101 8.27 -0.34 -15.58
C ILE A 101 7.42 -0.66 -14.36
N VAL A 102 7.56 -1.87 -13.84
CA VAL A 102 6.91 -2.33 -12.61
C VAL A 102 8.00 -2.51 -11.55
N LEU A 103 7.92 -1.73 -10.49
CA LEU A 103 8.77 -1.86 -9.31
C LEU A 103 7.98 -2.64 -8.25
N VAL A 104 8.60 -3.64 -7.65
CA VAL A 104 8.02 -4.48 -6.60
C VAL A 104 8.99 -4.55 -5.42
N GLU A 105 8.44 -4.57 -4.22
CA GLU A 105 9.19 -4.62 -2.97
C GLU A 105 10.11 -5.84 -2.83
N ASP A 106 11.15 -5.73 -2.00
CA ASP A 106 12.01 -6.85 -1.64
C ASP A 106 11.25 -7.77 -0.68
N PRO A 107 11.00 -9.04 -1.06
CA PRO A 107 10.20 -9.94 -0.24
C PRO A 107 10.85 -10.26 1.11
N GLN A 108 12.19 -10.27 1.21
CA GLN A 108 12.85 -10.53 2.49
C GLN A 108 12.77 -9.32 3.42
N TYR A 109 12.90 -8.12 2.86
CA TYR A 109 12.74 -6.89 3.61
C TYR A 109 11.31 -6.76 4.13
N SER A 110 10.32 -6.93 3.23
CA SER A 110 8.88 -6.87 3.54
C SER A 110 8.48 -7.87 4.65
N VAL A 111 8.91 -9.13 4.56
CA VAL A 111 8.66 -10.12 5.64
C VAL A 111 9.30 -9.72 6.96
N SER A 112 10.51 -9.17 6.92
CA SER A 112 11.21 -8.77 8.15
C SER A 112 10.51 -7.59 8.83
N GLU A 113 9.99 -6.64 8.05
CA GLU A 113 9.20 -5.51 8.53
C GLU A 113 7.88 -5.97 9.16
N MET A 114 7.09 -6.79 8.46
CA MET A 114 5.85 -7.36 9.00
C MET A 114 6.08 -8.08 10.34
N VAL A 115 7.18 -8.85 10.45
CA VAL A 115 7.53 -9.52 11.71
C VAL A 115 7.90 -8.53 12.82
N ALA A 116 8.59 -7.44 12.49
CA ALA A 116 8.92 -6.38 13.45
C ALA A 116 7.66 -5.63 13.93
N GLU A 117 6.63 -5.53 13.09
CA GLU A 117 5.31 -4.97 13.40
C GLU A 117 4.40 -5.93 14.18
N GLY A 118 4.87 -7.17 14.43
CA GLY A 118 4.17 -8.15 15.25
C GLY A 118 3.39 -9.20 14.48
N ILE A 119 3.44 -9.21 13.14
CA ILE A 119 2.82 -10.26 12.33
C ILE A 119 3.61 -11.57 12.51
N PRO A 120 2.96 -12.71 12.80
CA PRO A 120 3.64 -13.99 12.87
C PRO A 120 4.37 -14.31 11.57
N LYS A 121 5.65 -14.71 11.67
CA LYS A 121 6.50 -14.98 10.49
C LYS A 121 5.86 -15.93 9.46
N VAL A 122 5.11 -16.93 9.93
CA VAL A 122 4.43 -17.89 9.05
C VAL A 122 3.36 -17.20 8.20
N GLU A 123 2.60 -16.27 8.78
CA GLU A 123 1.58 -15.49 8.08
C GLU A 123 2.22 -14.43 7.18
N ALA A 124 3.23 -13.70 7.68
CA ALA A 124 3.99 -12.73 6.89
C ALA A 124 4.56 -13.35 5.59
N VAL A 125 5.13 -14.56 5.67
CA VAL A 125 5.64 -15.28 4.48
C VAL A 125 4.51 -15.69 3.52
N LYS A 126 3.33 -16.06 4.02
CA LYS A 126 2.16 -16.39 3.17
C LYS A 126 1.65 -15.15 2.44
N ILE A 127 1.49 -14.04 3.16
CA ILE A 127 1.07 -12.73 2.64
C ILE A 127 2.04 -12.29 1.54
N GLU A 128 3.34 -12.23 1.85
CA GLU A 128 4.35 -11.79 0.89
C GLU A 128 4.40 -12.69 -0.35
N ARG A 129 4.31 -14.01 -0.18
CA ARG A 129 4.28 -14.93 -1.31
C ARG A 129 3.10 -14.65 -2.23
N LEU A 130 1.91 -14.38 -1.68
CA LEU A 130 0.75 -14.03 -2.49
C LEU A 130 0.99 -12.67 -3.18
N SER A 131 1.46 -11.65 -2.47
CA SER A 131 1.80 -10.34 -3.05
C SER A 131 2.72 -10.47 -4.25
N GLN A 132 3.85 -11.18 -4.10
CA GLN A 132 4.81 -11.41 -5.18
C GLN A 132 4.18 -12.13 -6.37
N ASN A 133 3.35 -13.15 -6.12
CA ASN A 133 2.66 -13.87 -7.20
C ASN A 133 1.70 -12.98 -7.99
N LEU A 134 0.92 -12.13 -7.30
CA LEU A 134 -0.01 -11.19 -7.92
C LEU A 134 0.72 -10.08 -8.68
N SER A 135 1.78 -9.55 -8.10
CA SER A 135 2.62 -8.52 -8.69
C SER A 135 3.35 -9.03 -9.91
N HIS A 136 3.86 -10.28 -9.88
CA HIS A 136 4.46 -10.91 -11.05
C HIS A 136 3.51 -11.00 -12.25
N GLY A 137 2.19 -11.11 -12.01
CA GLY A 137 1.17 -11.06 -13.06
C GLY A 137 1.10 -9.73 -13.81
N LEU A 138 1.61 -8.63 -13.24
CA LEU A 138 1.64 -7.31 -13.89
C LEU A 138 2.56 -7.26 -15.10
N LYS A 139 3.56 -8.16 -15.18
CA LYS A 139 4.46 -8.26 -16.34
C LYS A 139 3.71 -8.56 -17.64
N GLU A 140 2.54 -9.18 -17.55
CA GLU A 140 1.71 -9.57 -18.70
C GLU A 140 0.87 -8.41 -19.25
N LEU A 141 0.88 -7.23 -18.61
CA LEU A 141 0.14 -6.07 -19.09
C LEU A 141 0.73 -5.48 -20.38
N SER A 142 2.04 -5.62 -20.61
CA SER A 142 2.73 -5.10 -21.78
C SER A 142 3.87 -6.03 -22.20
N ASP A 143 4.05 -6.23 -23.51
CA ASP A 143 5.19 -6.94 -24.09
C ASP A 143 6.53 -6.17 -23.92
N LYS A 144 6.46 -4.91 -23.48
CA LYS A 144 7.60 -4.04 -23.15
C LYS A 144 7.72 -3.79 -21.65
N CYS A 145 7.22 -4.71 -20.83
CA CYS A 145 7.34 -4.61 -19.38
C CYS A 145 8.78 -4.88 -18.92
N ASP A 146 9.32 -3.98 -18.10
CA ASP A 146 10.49 -4.18 -17.27
C ASP A 146 10.04 -4.36 -15.82
N PHE A 147 10.19 -5.57 -15.29
CA PHE A 147 9.75 -5.95 -13.96
C PHE A 147 10.96 -6.06 -13.03
N ARG A 148 10.98 -5.30 -11.94
CA ARG A 148 12.15 -5.19 -11.05
C ARG A 148 11.75 -5.37 -9.60
N ILE A 149 12.46 -6.29 -8.92
CA ILE A 149 12.46 -6.35 -7.46
C ILE A 149 13.46 -5.31 -6.96
N VAL A 150 12.98 -4.35 -6.18
CA VAL A 150 13.79 -3.28 -5.62
C VAL A 150 14.34 -3.76 -4.28
N LYS A 151 15.67 -3.88 -4.19
CA LYS A 151 16.32 -4.35 -2.96
C LYS A 151 16.16 -3.36 -1.82
N ASP A 152 16.05 -3.91 -0.61
CA ASP A 152 15.95 -3.12 0.63
C ASP A 152 14.76 -2.14 0.61
N SER A 153 13.64 -2.55 0.00
CA SER A 153 12.41 -1.76 -0.02
C SER A 153 11.22 -2.56 0.50
N ASN A 154 10.28 -1.85 1.10
CA ASN A 154 8.96 -2.34 1.50
C ASN A 154 7.87 -1.91 0.50
N HIS A 155 6.60 -2.12 0.86
CA HIS A 155 5.43 -1.71 0.07
C HIS A 155 5.46 -0.21 -0.31
N CYS A 156 5.97 0.63 0.58
CA CYS A 156 6.21 2.05 0.34
C CYS A 156 7.59 2.28 -0.30
N ILE A 157 7.82 1.76 -1.51
CA ILE A 157 9.10 1.87 -2.24
C ILE A 157 9.53 3.34 -2.40
N ASN A 158 8.58 4.27 -2.52
CA ASN A 158 8.85 5.72 -2.57
C ASN A 158 9.49 6.27 -1.30
N GLU A 159 9.34 5.60 -0.16
CA GLU A 159 9.92 6.01 1.12
C GLU A 159 11.26 5.31 1.37
N THR A 160 11.32 4.00 1.11
CA THR A 160 12.52 3.19 1.36
C THR A 160 13.58 3.32 0.28
N ARG A 161 13.19 3.39 -1.00
CA ARG A 161 14.08 3.50 -2.18
C ARG A 161 13.59 4.55 -3.19
N PRO A 162 13.45 5.83 -2.78
CA PRO A 162 13.05 6.92 -3.68
C PRO A 162 13.98 7.08 -4.89
N ASP A 163 15.25 6.69 -4.77
CA ASP A 163 16.24 6.71 -5.84
C ASP A 163 15.85 5.83 -7.03
N GLU A 164 15.35 4.62 -6.78
CA GLU A 164 14.92 3.68 -7.82
C GLU A 164 13.63 4.15 -8.50
N VAL A 165 12.71 4.78 -7.76
CA VAL A 165 11.50 5.40 -8.33
C VAL A 165 11.87 6.54 -9.29
N ILE A 166 12.75 7.46 -8.85
CA ILE A 166 13.22 8.57 -9.69
C ILE A 166 13.94 8.05 -10.94
N LYS A 167 14.76 7.02 -10.79
CA LYS A 167 15.47 6.39 -11.90
C LYS A 167 14.51 5.77 -12.91
N ALA A 168 13.51 5.01 -12.46
CA ALA A 168 12.50 4.41 -13.33
C ALA A 168 11.70 5.48 -14.10
N ILE A 169 11.30 6.57 -13.43
CA ILE A 169 10.63 7.70 -14.10
C ILE A 169 11.53 8.31 -15.17
N LYS A 170 12.83 8.53 -14.85
CA LYS A 170 13.77 9.10 -15.80
C LYS A 170 13.97 8.21 -17.03
N GLU A 171 14.05 6.89 -16.85
CA GLU A 171 14.19 5.93 -17.94
C GLU A 171 12.95 5.91 -18.86
N LEU A 172 11.75 6.17 -18.32
CA LEU A 172 10.52 6.26 -19.11
C LEU A 172 10.38 7.59 -19.87
N VAL A 173 10.78 8.71 -19.25
CA VAL A 173 10.53 10.06 -19.78
C VAL A 173 11.68 10.56 -20.66
N TYR A 174 12.93 10.22 -20.33
CA TYR A 174 14.12 10.74 -21.00
C TYR A 174 14.81 9.70 -21.88
N MET A 175 14.02 8.81 -22.51
CA MET A 175 14.49 7.88 -23.54
C MET A 175 15.36 8.58 -24.60
#